data_AF-A0A948SVB3-F1
#
_entry.id   AF-A0A948SVB3-F1
#
_cell.length_a   1.000
_cell.length_b   1.000
_cell.length_c   1.000
_cell.angle_alpha   90.00
_cell.angle_beta   90.00
_cell.angle_gamma   90.00
#
_symmetry.space_group_name_H-M   'P 1'
#
loop_
_entity.id
_entity.type
_entity.pdbx_description
1 polymer ?
#
loop_
_entity_poly.entity_id
_entity_poly.type
_entity_poly.pdbx_seq_one_letter_code
_entity_poly.pdbx_strand_id
1 'polypeptide(L)'
;MMRRAFSLIELLLSVFILAIGIISVSALFPAGIAQQQQTTDDQLGPVVAEQALGLLRSRVRPEDFGSFEEFGILGVLGGSTTTGSYAYRPAPGDWSWIRPGVIRTAQPDVQLPAAEQPGSIDLFSRVAQRTNGTSAEFCEFPQGIEGSAITLYGAPYSTSRSLTAPLLVVSQRERWWPDVASGVAVQGAPQYAWECMFRRAGGRVQVAIFVFRVVGVGGAVREWRAFRQGQASSYDPAVSTGATSMVLPPVPYRRVLASTGTTAQTATTGDDSVAQVAPGWAQPLTPALDMGQPGPFTTGLLGQGVAANPGALGQGLLPGDFPTATLPPVQHQWQFPGQWIVDNNGNVHRVAVGRRSPSDAVQVRFSAPVPRVPAAQVHVDYEAAALTSRGVRTFHYVPAIIDGNGTQLVPVYATVRDL
;
A
#
# COMPACT_ATOMS: atom_id res chain seq x y z
N MET A 1 -6.89 67.62 -35.81
CA MET A 1 -6.93 66.91 -34.50
C MET A 1 -6.01 65.70 -34.57
N MET A 2 -4.78 65.80 -34.07
CA MET A 2 -3.91 64.62 -33.93
C MET A 2 -4.34 63.86 -32.68
N ARG A 3 -4.85 62.64 -32.84
CA ARG A 3 -5.04 61.71 -31.73
C ARG A 3 -3.66 61.41 -31.15
N ARG A 4 -3.45 61.73 -29.86
CA ARG A 4 -2.20 61.39 -29.16
C ARG A 4 -2.07 59.87 -29.16
N ALA A 5 -0.97 59.35 -29.70
CA ALA A 5 -0.60 57.95 -29.59
C ALA A 5 -0.19 57.62 -28.15
N PHE A 6 -0.40 56.38 -27.72
CA PHE A 6 0.02 55.90 -26.40
C PHE A 6 1.54 56.03 -26.22
N SER A 7 1.96 56.45 -25.04
CA SER A 7 3.37 56.53 -24.67
C SER A 7 3.96 55.12 -24.53
N LEU A 8 5.24 54.96 -24.86
CA LEU A 8 5.99 53.71 -24.63
C LEU A 8 5.85 53.22 -23.18
N ILE A 9 5.80 54.15 -22.23
CA ILE A 9 5.65 53.82 -20.80
C ILE A 9 4.27 53.22 -20.48
N GLU A 10 3.21 53.68 -21.14
CA GLU A 10 1.85 53.15 -20.97
C GLU A 10 1.73 51.75 -21.55
N LEU A 11 2.41 51.49 -22.67
CA LEU A 11 2.45 50.16 -23.29
C LEU A 11 3.24 49.17 -22.42
N LEU A 12 4.41 49.58 -21.89
CA LEU A 12 5.20 48.74 -20.99
C LEU A 12 4.46 48.43 -19.68
N LEU A 13 3.79 49.43 -19.09
CA LEU A 13 2.96 49.23 -17.90
C LEU A 13 1.81 48.24 -18.18
N SER A 14 1.13 48.39 -19.33
CA SER A 14 0.04 47.51 -19.73
C SER A 14 0.49 46.06 -19.91
N VAL A 15 1.66 45.84 -20.55
CA VAL A 15 2.25 44.51 -20.72
C VAL A 15 2.67 43.92 -19.36
N PHE A 16 3.22 44.73 -18.45
CA PHE A 16 3.60 44.27 -17.12
C PHE A 16 2.40 43.83 -16.28
N ILE A 17 1.31 44.61 -16.28
CA ILE A 17 0.06 44.26 -15.60
C ILE A 17 -0.54 42.99 -16.21
N LEU A 18 -0.55 42.86 -17.54
CA LEU A 18 -1.03 41.66 -18.22
C LEU A 18 -0.19 40.42 -17.84
N ALA A 19 1.13 40.54 -17.81
CA ALA A 19 2.02 39.45 -17.45
C ALA A 19 1.77 38.97 -16.01
N ILE A 20 1.64 39.89 -15.05
CA ILE A 20 1.29 39.54 -13.67
C ILE A 20 -0.09 38.88 -13.60
N GLY A 21 -1.07 39.38 -14.36
CA GLY A 21 -2.41 38.80 -14.44
C GLY A 21 -2.38 37.36 -14.93
N ILE A 22 -1.67 37.08 -16.03
CA ILE A 22 -1.54 35.73 -16.59
C ILE A 22 -0.83 34.78 -15.62
N ILE A 23 0.26 35.22 -14.96
CA ILE A 23 0.98 34.41 -13.97
C ILE A 23 0.09 34.09 -12.77
N SER A 24 -0.65 35.08 -12.26
CA SER A 24 -1.56 34.91 -11.12
C SER A 24 -2.67 33.90 -11.41
N VAL A 25 -3.28 34.02 -12.59
CA VAL A 25 -4.33 33.10 -13.06
C VAL A 25 -3.77 31.68 -13.27
N SER A 26 -2.55 31.58 -13.83
CA SER A 26 -1.88 30.31 -14.08
C SER A 26 -1.47 29.58 -12.79
N ALA A 27 -1.22 30.31 -11.69
CA ALA A 27 -0.91 29.72 -10.40
C ALA A 27 -2.17 29.31 -9.61
N LEU A 28 -3.27 30.08 -9.73
CA LEU A 28 -4.51 29.83 -8.98
C LEU A 28 -5.28 28.60 -9.47
N PHE A 29 -5.40 28.40 -10.78
CA PHE A 29 -6.21 27.31 -11.32
C PHE A 29 -5.70 25.91 -10.94
N PRO A 30 -4.40 25.58 -11.06
CA PRO A 30 -3.90 24.27 -10.66
C PRO A 30 -4.10 24.01 -9.16
N ALA A 31 -3.88 25.02 -8.32
CA ALA A 31 -4.11 24.91 -6.88
C ALA A 31 -5.58 24.66 -6.55
N GLY A 32 -6.49 25.38 -7.21
CA GLY A 32 -7.94 25.20 -7.06
C GLY A 32 -8.40 23.80 -7.50
N ILE A 33 -7.88 23.29 -8.63
CA ILE A 33 -8.19 21.94 -9.12
C ILE A 33 -7.70 20.88 -8.13
N ALA A 34 -6.46 21.00 -7.63
CA ALA A 34 -5.91 20.05 -6.66
C ALA A 34 -6.72 20.04 -5.35
N GLN A 35 -7.16 21.21 -4.87
CA GLN A 35 -7.99 21.32 -3.67
C GLN A 35 -9.40 20.74 -3.89
N GLN A 36 -10.02 21.00 -5.04
CA GLN A 36 -11.31 20.41 -5.39
C GLN A 36 -11.22 18.89 -5.49
N GLN A 37 -10.18 18.38 -6.15
CA GLN A 37 -9.91 16.95 -6.25
C GLN A 37 -9.72 16.30 -4.87
N GLN A 38 -8.92 16.93 -4.00
CA GLN A 38 -8.74 16.44 -2.64
C GLN A 38 -10.06 16.46 -1.86
N THR A 39 -10.88 17.50 -2.01
CA THR A 39 -12.19 17.58 -1.34
C THR A 39 -13.12 16.45 -1.80
N THR A 40 -13.15 16.17 -3.11
CA THR A 40 -13.91 15.05 -3.67
C THR A 40 -13.40 13.71 -3.15
N ASP A 41 -12.08 13.52 -3.10
CA ASP A 41 -11.46 12.30 -2.57
C ASP A 41 -11.77 12.09 -1.08
N ASP A 42 -11.70 13.16 -0.27
CA ASP A 42 -12.00 13.12 1.17
C ASP A 42 -13.48 12.80 1.42
N GLN A 43 -14.38 13.14 0.48
CA GLN A 43 -15.80 12.81 0.54
C GLN A 43 -16.11 11.39 0.05
N LEU A 44 -15.58 11.01 -1.12
CA LEU A 44 -15.90 9.73 -1.77
C LEU A 44 -15.08 8.56 -1.22
N GLY A 45 -13.84 8.78 -0.77
CA GLY A 45 -12.97 7.74 -0.21
C GLY A 45 -13.64 6.91 0.89
N PRO A 46 -14.22 7.53 1.93
CA PRO A 46 -14.97 6.82 2.95
C PRO A 46 -16.18 6.05 2.41
N VAL A 47 -16.92 6.61 1.43
CA VAL A 47 -18.10 5.97 0.83
C VAL A 47 -17.70 4.69 0.11
N VAL A 48 -16.64 4.75 -0.70
CA VAL A 48 -16.10 3.57 -1.41
C VAL A 48 -15.61 2.52 -0.42
N ALA A 49 -14.95 2.94 0.66
CA ALA A 49 -14.48 2.01 1.69
C ALA A 49 -15.62 1.31 2.44
N GLU A 50 -16.71 2.02 2.76
CA GLU A 50 -17.87 1.41 3.43
C GLU A 50 -18.64 0.47 2.48
N GLN A 51 -18.72 0.78 1.19
CA GLN A 51 -19.28 -0.15 0.20
C GLN A 51 -18.43 -1.41 0.07
N ALA A 52 -17.09 -1.25 -0.03
CA ALA A 52 -16.16 -2.37 -0.05
C ALA A 52 -16.31 -3.26 1.20
N LEU A 53 -16.41 -2.64 2.38
CA LEU A 53 -16.67 -3.36 3.62
C LEU A 53 -18.01 -4.10 3.60
N GLY A 54 -19.07 -3.46 3.10
CA GLY A 54 -20.39 -4.08 2.94
C GLY A 54 -20.35 -5.29 2.02
N LEU A 55 -19.62 -5.20 0.90
CA LEU A 55 -19.40 -6.32 0.00
C LEU A 55 -18.67 -7.47 0.71
N LEU A 56 -17.56 -7.17 1.41
CA LEU A 56 -16.81 -8.20 2.14
C LEU A 56 -17.67 -8.87 3.20
N ARG A 57 -18.40 -8.10 4.03
CA ARG A 57 -19.33 -8.62 5.04
C ARG A 57 -20.47 -9.47 4.48
N SER A 58 -20.86 -9.23 3.22
CA SER A 58 -21.87 -10.06 2.56
C SER A 58 -21.33 -11.44 2.16
N ARG A 59 -20.00 -11.62 2.06
CA ARG A 59 -19.36 -12.85 1.56
C ARG A 59 -18.59 -13.62 2.62
N VAL A 60 -17.95 -12.92 3.55
CA VAL A 60 -17.16 -13.52 4.62
C VAL A 60 -17.69 -13.14 5.98
N ARG A 61 -17.54 -14.07 6.90
CA ARG A 61 -17.78 -13.90 8.33
C ARG A 61 -16.46 -14.09 9.08
N PRO A 62 -16.31 -13.51 10.28
CA PRO A 62 -15.10 -13.70 11.08
C PRO A 62 -14.74 -15.17 11.34
N GLU A 63 -15.73 -16.05 11.40
CA GLU A 63 -15.57 -17.48 11.65
C GLU A 63 -15.17 -18.30 10.41
N ASP A 64 -15.17 -17.70 9.21
CA ASP A 64 -14.50 -18.28 8.04
C ASP A 64 -12.97 -18.24 8.16
N PHE A 65 -12.43 -17.40 9.05
CA PHE A 65 -11.00 -17.26 9.27
C PHE A 65 -10.52 -18.20 10.38
N GLY A 66 -9.47 -18.95 10.07
CA GLY A 66 -8.82 -19.85 11.01
C GLY A 66 -7.58 -19.23 11.63
N SER A 67 -6.69 -20.09 12.09
CA SER A 67 -5.37 -19.72 12.58
C SER A 67 -4.31 -20.67 12.04
N PHE A 68 -3.03 -20.31 12.15
CA PHE A 68 -1.93 -21.12 11.62
C PHE A 68 -1.85 -22.52 12.26
N GLU A 69 -2.24 -22.64 13.52
CA GLU A 69 -2.21 -23.87 14.31
C GLU A 69 -3.22 -24.92 13.82
N GLU A 70 -4.34 -24.49 13.25
CA GLU A 70 -5.30 -25.40 12.59
C GLU A 70 -4.64 -26.17 11.44
N PHE A 71 -3.59 -25.60 10.85
CA PHE A 71 -2.80 -26.20 9.78
C PHE A 71 -1.52 -26.88 10.29
N GLY A 72 -1.32 -26.96 11.61
CA GLY A 72 -0.09 -27.49 12.21
C GLY A 72 1.12 -26.57 12.06
N ILE A 73 0.91 -25.30 11.68
CA ILE A 73 1.99 -24.31 11.53
C ILE A 73 2.23 -23.67 12.90
N LEU A 74 3.23 -24.17 13.61
CA LEU A 74 3.55 -23.73 14.98
C LEU A 74 4.75 -22.76 15.06
N GLY A 75 5.53 -22.64 13.98
CA GLY A 75 6.70 -21.76 13.86
C GLY A 75 6.65 -20.99 12.55
N VAL A 76 5.75 -20.01 12.47
CA VAL A 76 5.52 -19.17 11.29
C VAL A 76 6.80 -18.43 10.87
N LEU A 77 7.55 -17.92 11.86
CA LEU A 77 8.82 -17.23 11.67
C LEU A 77 9.84 -18.17 11.00
N GLY A 78 10.00 -19.39 11.52
CA GLY A 78 10.94 -20.37 10.97
C GLY A 78 10.63 -20.78 9.52
N GLY A 79 9.34 -20.96 9.20
CA GLY A 79 8.90 -21.31 7.84
C GLY A 79 8.93 -20.14 6.84
N SER A 80 8.84 -18.91 7.35
CA SER A 80 8.81 -17.71 6.54
C SER A 80 10.20 -17.16 6.17
N THR A 81 11.20 -17.38 7.03
CA THR A 81 12.51 -16.70 6.95
C THR A 81 13.28 -16.95 5.66
N THR A 82 13.04 -18.08 4.99
CA THR A 82 13.78 -18.45 3.77
C THR A 82 13.32 -17.67 2.52
N THR A 83 12.16 -17.00 2.57
CA THR A 83 11.51 -16.39 1.37
C THR A 83 11.12 -14.92 1.53
N GLY A 84 11.37 -14.31 2.70
CA GLY A 84 11.18 -12.88 2.91
C GLY A 84 9.73 -12.42 3.16
N SER A 85 8.79 -13.36 3.35
CA SER A 85 7.36 -13.06 3.62
C SER A 85 6.99 -13.31 5.09
N TYR A 86 7.48 -12.47 6.01
CA TYR A 86 7.40 -12.65 7.48
C TYR A 86 6.02 -12.49 8.07
N ALA A 87 5.15 -13.49 8.14
CA ALA A 87 3.94 -13.32 8.94
C ALA A 87 4.31 -13.11 10.42
N TYR A 88 4.09 -11.89 10.91
CA TYR A 88 4.31 -11.54 12.31
C TYR A 88 3.18 -12.19 13.13
N ARG A 89 3.53 -12.94 14.18
CA ARG A 89 2.54 -13.64 15.00
C ARG A 89 2.41 -12.96 16.37
N PRO A 90 1.35 -12.17 16.60
CA PRO A 90 1.19 -11.42 17.84
C PRO A 90 0.86 -12.30 19.06
N ALA A 91 0.10 -13.38 18.85
CA ALA A 91 -0.28 -14.36 19.87
C ALA A 91 -0.72 -15.66 19.18
N PRO A 92 -0.77 -16.81 19.90
CA PRO A 92 -1.41 -18.01 19.39
C PRO A 92 -2.87 -17.73 18.99
N GLY A 93 -3.27 -18.22 17.82
CA GLY A 93 -4.59 -17.99 17.22
C GLY A 93 -4.71 -16.70 16.40
N ASP A 94 -3.76 -15.77 16.52
CA ASP A 94 -3.76 -14.48 15.84
C ASP A 94 -2.67 -14.40 14.75
N TRP A 95 -2.81 -13.46 13.82
CA TRP A 95 -1.88 -13.29 12.71
C TRP A 95 -1.87 -11.84 12.19
N SER A 96 -0.71 -11.38 11.70
CA SER A 96 -0.51 -10.01 11.19
C SER A 96 -1.35 -9.68 9.97
N TRP A 97 -1.21 -8.47 9.44
CA TRP A 97 -1.79 -8.15 8.14
C TRP A 97 -1.31 -9.13 7.06
N ILE A 98 -2.26 -9.76 6.38
CA ILE A 98 -2.09 -10.68 5.26
C ILE A 98 -2.92 -10.13 4.09
N ARG A 99 -2.31 -10.13 2.91
CA ARG A 99 -3.00 -9.74 1.69
C ARG A 99 -3.75 -10.95 1.11
N PRO A 100 -4.99 -10.75 0.64
CA PRO A 100 -5.58 -11.67 -0.32
C PRO A 100 -4.69 -11.83 -1.54
N GLY A 101 -4.83 -12.95 -2.23
CA GLY A 101 -4.09 -13.10 -3.46
C GLY A 101 -4.83 -12.53 -4.67
N VAL A 102 -4.07 -12.23 -5.72
CA VAL A 102 -4.58 -11.63 -6.95
C VAL A 102 -4.38 -12.58 -8.12
N ILE A 103 -5.48 -12.97 -8.75
CA ILE A 103 -5.48 -13.93 -9.86
C ILE A 103 -4.72 -13.34 -11.04
N ARG A 104 -3.77 -14.09 -11.59
CA ARG A 104 -2.90 -13.66 -12.69
C ARG A 104 -3.45 -14.07 -14.03
N THR A 105 -3.89 -15.32 -14.11
CA THR A 105 -4.33 -15.98 -15.33
C THR A 105 -5.68 -16.61 -15.10
N ALA A 106 -6.50 -16.69 -16.15
CA ALA A 106 -7.81 -17.31 -16.04
C ALA A 106 -7.68 -18.78 -15.63
N GLN A 107 -8.43 -19.15 -14.61
CA GLN A 107 -8.56 -20.48 -14.05
C GLN A 107 -9.93 -21.10 -14.38
N PRO A 108 -9.97 -22.42 -14.65
CA PRO A 108 -11.20 -23.09 -15.07
C PRO A 108 -12.26 -23.25 -13.97
N ASP A 109 -11.88 -23.14 -12.71
CA ASP A 109 -12.74 -23.30 -11.52
C ASP A 109 -13.29 -21.99 -10.96
N VAL A 110 -12.76 -20.85 -11.41
CA VAL A 110 -13.28 -19.55 -11.02
C VAL A 110 -14.55 -19.28 -11.82
N GLN A 111 -15.69 -19.19 -11.12
CA GLN A 111 -17.02 -18.95 -11.69
C GLN A 111 -17.23 -17.49 -12.12
N LEU A 112 -16.24 -16.92 -12.81
CA LEU A 112 -16.31 -15.62 -13.46
C LEU A 112 -15.93 -15.79 -14.94
N PRO A 113 -16.44 -14.92 -15.84
CA PRO A 113 -15.98 -14.90 -17.22
C PRO A 113 -14.44 -14.82 -17.27
N ALA A 114 -13.79 -15.60 -18.14
CA ALA A 114 -12.32 -15.68 -18.20
C ALA A 114 -11.64 -14.31 -18.37
N ALA A 115 -12.32 -13.35 -19.02
CA ALA A 115 -11.84 -11.98 -19.18
C ALA A 115 -11.87 -11.14 -17.89
N GLU A 116 -12.67 -11.53 -16.90
CA GLU A 116 -12.83 -10.82 -15.62
C GLU A 116 -11.98 -11.42 -14.50
N GLN A 117 -11.42 -12.61 -14.71
CA GLN A 117 -10.66 -13.33 -13.68
C GLN A 117 -9.30 -12.71 -13.35
N PRO A 118 -8.40 -12.41 -14.31
CA PRO A 118 -7.14 -11.73 -14.00
C PRO A 118 -7.40 -10.44 -13.22
N GLY A 119 -6.59 -10.15 -12.21
CA GLY A 119 -6.73 -9.00 -11.29
C GLY A 119 -7.89 -9.09 -10.29
N SER A 120 -8.71 -10.15 -10.32
CA SER A 120 -9.66 -10.43 -9.24
C SER A 120 -8.93 -10.83 -7.97
N ILE A 121 -9.54 -10.53 -6.82
CA ILE A 121 -9.02 -10.91 -5.51
C ILE A 121 -9.57 -12.30 -5.16
N ASP A 122 -8.71 -13.23 -4.75
CA ASP A 122 -9.08 -14.48 -4.08
C ASP A 122 -8.70 -14.36 -2.59
N LEU A 123 -9.72 -14.30 -1.73
CA LEU A 123 -9.56 -13.97 -0.31
C LEU A 123 -8.68 -14.95 0.45
N PHE A 124 -8.74 -16.23 0.11
CA PHE A 124 -8.02 -17.32 0.80
C PHE A 124 -6.94 -17.96 -0.06
N SER A 125 -6.65 -17.38 -1.22
CA SER A 125 -5.68 -17.90 -2.20
C SER A 125 -5.90 -19.37 -2.54
N ARG A 126 -7.17 -19.72 -2.78
CA ARG A 126 -7.59 -21.06 -3.20
C ARG A 126 -6.95 -21.43 -4.54
N VAL A 127 -6.86 -20.48 -5.46
CA VAL A 127 -6.23 -20.69 -6.77
C VAL A 127 -4.78 -21.13 -6.59
N ALA A 128 -3.97 -20.39 -5.82
CA ALA A 128 -2.59 -20.75 -5.53
C ALA A 128 -2.46 -22.12 -4.85
N GLN A 129 -3.35 -22.37 -3.87
CA GLN A 129 -3.36 -23.64 -3.13
C GLN A 129 -3.62 -24.84 -4.04
N ARG A 130 -4.49 -24.70 -5.05
CA ARG A 130 -4.79 -25.77 -6.00
C ARG A 130 -3.62 -26.02 -6.95
N THR A 131 -2.97 -24.96 -7.42
CA THR A 131 -1.86 -25.07 -8.37
C THR A 131 -0.52 -25.35 -7.70
N ASN A 132 -0.49 -25.47 -6.37
CA ASN A 132 0.72 -25.59 -5.56
C ASN A 132 1.78 -24.52 -5.93
N GLY A 133 1.35 -23.27 -6.14
CA GLY A 133 2.28 -22.21 -6.52
C GLY A 133 1.67 -20.93 -7.09
N THR A 134 2.55 -19.96 -7.37
CA THR A 134 2.22 -18.57 -7.75
C THR A 134 1.94 -18.31 -9.22
N SER A 135 2.05 -19.33 -10.07
CA SER A 135 1.87 -19.15 -11.51
C SER A 135 0.46 -18.64 -11.85
N ALA A 136 -0.53 -18.99 -11.02
CA ALA A 136 -1.92 -18.60 -11.19
C ALA A 136 -2.33 -17.36 -10.37
N GLU A 137 -1.60 -17.01 -9.31
CA GLU A 137 -2.02 -15.99 -8.34
C GLU A 137 -0.82 -15.32 -7.64
N PHE A 138 -0.94 -14.01 -7.36
CA PHE A 138 -0.05 -13.28 -6.45
C PHE A 138 -0.56 -13.39 -5.02
N CYS A 139 -0.01 -14.29 -4.22
CA CYS A 139 -0.41 -14.50 -2.84
C CYS A 139 0.63 -13.97 -1.84
N GLU A 140 0.25 -13.87 -0.56
CA GLU A 140 1.15 -13.39 0.50
C GLU A 140 2.35 -14.32 0.69
N PHE A 141 2.12 -15.64 0.58
CA PHE A 141 3.15 -16.66 0.72
C PHE A 141 3.38 -17.33 -0.63
N PRO A 142 4.24 -16.76 -1.50
CA PRO A 142 4.41 -17.25 -2.86
C PRO A 142 4.92 -18.71 -2.90
N GLN A 143 5.81 -19.08 -2.00
CA GLN A 143 6.28 -20.48 -1.88
C GLN A 143 5.37 -21.33 -0.99
N GLY A 144 4.30 -20.74 -0.46
CA GLY A 144 3.48 -21.32 0.58
C GLY A 144 4.17 -21.38 1.94
N ILE A 145 3.39 -21.64 2.99
CA ILE A 145 3.87 -22.03 4.31
C ILE A 145 3.38 -23.46 4.54
N GLU A 146 4.32 -24.39 4.67
CA GLU A 146 4.03 -25.80 4.86
C GLU A 146 3.49 -26.06 6.26
N GLY A 147 2.25 -26.56 6.32
CA GLY A 147 1.66 -27.16 7.51
C GLY A 147 1.86 -28.68 7.55
N SER A 148 1.27 -29.33 8.55
CA SER A 148 1.37 -30.78 8.72
C SER A 148 0.66 -31.59 7.63
N ALA A 149 -0.35 -31.00 6.98
CA ALA A 149 -1.15 -31.67 5.95
C ALA A 149 -1.46 -30.78 4.72
N ILE A 150 -1.33 -29.46 4.85
CA ILE A 150 -1.75 -28.49 3.84
C ILE A 150 -0.75 -27.34 3.80
N THR A 151 -0.39 -26.91 2.60
CA THR A 151 0.38 -25.68 2.36
C THR A 151 -0.57 -24.48 2.27
N LEU A 152 -0.31 -23.44 3.06
CA LEU A 152 -1.07 -22.18 3.02
C LEU A 152 -0.39 -21.14 2.13
N TYR A 153 -1.16 -20.46 1.30
CA TYR A 153 -0.66 -19.41 0.40
C TYR A 153 -1.13 -17.99 0.79
N GLY A 154 -2.19 -17.88 1.59
CA GLY A 154 -2.80 -16.61 2.00
C GLY A 154 -3.30 -16.64 3.45
N ALA A 155 -4.39 -15.93 3.74
CA ALA A 155 -4.96 -15.87 5.07
C ALA A 155 -5.44 -17.25 5.54
N PRO A 156 -5.20 -17.66 6.81
CA PRO A 156 -5.73 -18.91 7.33
C PRO A 156 -7.27 -18.93 7.28
N TYR A 157 -7.84 -19.98 6.71
CA TYR A 157 -9.29 -20.26 6.73
C TYR A 157 -9.63 -21.29 7.82
N SER A 158 -10.88 -21.32 8.27
CA SER A 158 -11.27 -22.28 9.30
C SER A 158 -11.40 -23.69 8.71
N THR A 159 -10.53 -24.58 9.15
CA THR A 159 -10.54 -26.01 8.80
C THR A 159 -11.77 -26.73 9.33
N SER A 160 -12.39 -26.19 10.39
CA SER A 160 -13.66 -26.68 10.94
C SER A 160 -14.83 -26.49 9.97
N ARG A 161 -14.76 -25.49 9.09
CA ARG A 161 -15.80 -25.19 8.10
C ARG A 161 -15.51 -25.85 6.75
N SER A 162 -14.25 -25.89 6.35
CA SER A 162 -13.83 -26.48 5.07
C SER A 162 -12.42 -27.04 5.18
N LEU A 163 -12.23 -28.26 4.70
CA LEU A 163 -10.90 -28.91 4.60
C LEU A 163 -10.04 -28.32 3.47
N THR A 164 -10.59 -27.42 2.68
CA THR A 164 -9.93 -26.78 1.54
C THR A 164 -10.22 -25.28 1.54
N ALA A 165 -9.30 -24.44 1.03
CA ALA A 165 -9.57 -22.99 1.03
C ALA A 165 -10.89 -22.70 0.29
N PRO A 166 -11.81 -21.93 0.88
CA PRO A 166 -13.00 -21.50 0.19
C PRO A 166 -12.63 -20.64 -1.02
N LEU A 167 -13.24 -20.90 -2.18
CA LEU A 167 -13.08 -20.05 -3.35
C LEU A 167 -13.98 -18.82 -3.19
N LEU A 168 -13.42 -17.74 -2.66
CA LEU A 168 -14.14 -16.49 -2.47
C LEU A 168 -13.45 -15.39 -3.26
N VAL A 169 -14.04 -15.11 -4.42
CA VAL A 169 -13.48 -14.18 -5.38
C VAL A 169 -14.25 -12.85 -5.35
N VAL A 170 -13.51 -11.75 -5.33
CA VAL A 170 -14.02 -10.41 -5.62
C VAL A 170 -13.51 -10.01 -7.01
N SER A 171 -14.44 -9.87 -7.95
CA SER A 171 -14.10 -9.56 -9.34
C SER A 171 -13.47 -8.16 -9.45
N GLN A 172 -12.75 -7.89 -10.53
CA GLN A 172 -12.23 -6.53 -10.78
C GLN A 172 -13.34 -5.46 -10.75
N ARG A 173 -14.52 -5.76 -11.28
CA ARG A 173 -15.63 -4.78 -11.35
C ARG A 173 -16.19 -4.43 -9.99
N GLU A 174 -16.33 -5.41 -9.11
CA GLU A 174 -16.79 -5.21 -7.74
C GLU A 174 -15.80 -4.41 -6.89
N ARG A 175 -14.57 -4.29 -7.37
CA ARG A 175 -13.52 -3.46 -6.76
C ARG A 175 -13.58 -2.01 -7.19
N TRP A 176 -14.48 -1.65 -8.11
CA TRP A 176 -14.54 -0.32 -8.71
C TRP A 176 -15.72 0.49 -8.22
N TRP A 177 -15.54 1.81 -8.27
CA TRP A 177 -16.59 2.78 -8.01
C TRP A 177 -16.68 3.83 -9.11
N PRO A 178 -17.90 4.20 -9.57
CA PRO A 178 -19.18 3.60 -9.19
C PRO A 178 -19.28 2.13 -9.60
N ASP A 179 -19.95 1.33 -8.77
CA ASP A 179 -20.18 -0.09 -9.08
C ASP A 179 -21.14 -0.19 -10.28
N VAL A 180 -20.82 -1.13 -11.18
CA VAL A 180 -21.59 -1.37 -12.39
C VAL A 180 -22.05 -2.81 -12.37
N ALA A 181 -23.37 -3.00 -12.36
CA ALA A 181 -23.97 -4.33 -12.34
C ALA A 181 -23.43 -5.21 -13.48
N SER A 182 -23.20 -6.49 -13.17
CA SER A 182 -22.75 -7.47 -14.16
C SER A 182 -23.70 -7.54 -15.36
N GLY A 183 -23.13 -7.57 -16.57
CA GLY A 183 -23.90 -7.63 -17.83
C GLY A 183 -24.38 -6.28 -18.38
N VAL A 184 -24.19 -5.17 -17.65
CA VAL A 184 -24.47 -3.83 -18.16
C VAL A 184 -23.22 -3.28 -18.87
N ALA A 185 -23.40 -2.71 -20.06
CA ALA A 185 -22.32 -1.99 -20.73
C ALA A 185 -21.85 -0.84 -19.82
N VAL A 186 -20.58 -0.86 -19.45
CA VAL A 186 -19.97 0.12 -18.54
C VAL A 186 -20.15 1.53 -19.12
N GLN A 187 -21.10 2.30 -18.58
CA GLN A 187 -21.24 3.72 -18.89
C GLN A 187 -20.29 4.51 -17.99
N GLY A 188 -19.05 4.66 -18.46
CA GLY A 188 -18.04 5.51 -17.82
C GLY A 188 -16.91 4.73 -17.18
N ALA A 189 -15.71 5.31 -17.23
CA ALA A 189 -14.54 4.73 -16.60
C ALA A 189 -14.68 4.74 -15.06
N PRO A 190 -14.23 3.69 -14.35
CA PRO A 190 -14.15 3.70 -12.89
C PRO A 190 -13.35 4.91 -12.42
N GLN A 191 -13.89 5.60 -11.41
CA GLN A 191 -13.26 6.77 -10.80
C GLN A 191 -12.39 6.36 -9.62
N TYR A 192 -12.83 5.35 -8.87
CA TYR A 192 -12.09 4.79 -7.76
C TYR A 192 -11.99 3.28 -7.86
N ALA A 193 -10.96 2.73 -7.24
CA ALA A 193 -10.79 1.31 -7.01
C ALA A 193 -10.46 1.08 -5.53
N TRP A 194 -10.63 -0.14 -5.04
CA TRP A 194 -10.20 -0.49 -3.70
C TRP A 194 -9.48 -1.84 -3.63
N GLU A 195 -8.75 -2.00 -2.53
CA GLU A 195 -8.01 -3.20 -2.12
C GLU A 195 -8.16 -3.41 -0.62
N CYS A 196 -7.82 -4.62 -0.16
CA CYS A 196 -7.90 -4.92 1.26
C CYS A 196 -6.76 -5.79 1.78
N MET A 197 -6.62 -5.82 3.10
CA MET A 197 -5.80 -6.75 3.87
C MET A 197 -6.59 -7.21 5.07
N PHE A 198 -6.31 -8.41 5.55
CA PHE A 198 -6.94 -8.95 6.75
C PHE A 198 -5.90 -9.11 7.85
N ARG A 199 -6.31 -9.02 9.10
CA ARG A 199 -5.54 -9.51 10.25
C ARG A 199 -6.46 -10.18 11.24
N ARG A 200 -5.91 -11.03 12.10
CA ARG A 200 -6.62 -11.53 13.27
C ARG A 200 -5.89 -11.10 14.53
N ALA A 201 -6.59 -10.40 15.41
CA ALA A 201 -6.02 -9.87 16.65
C ALA A 201 -7.06 -9.93 17.77
N GLY A 202 -6.68 -10.52 18.91
CA GLY A 202 -7.57 -10.73 20.05
C GLY A 202 -8.81 -11.54 19.69
N GLY A 203 -8.67 -12.51 18.77
CA GLY A 203 -9.79 -13.33 18.28
C GLY A 203 -10.77 -12.60 17.35
N ARG A 204 -10.52 -11.35 16.99
CA ARG A 204 -11.31 -10.60 16.00
C ARG A 204 -10.60 -10.55 14.67
N VAL A 205 -11.36 -10.66 13.59
CA VAL A 205 -10.86 -10.41 12.23
C VAL A 205 -11.07 -8.94 11.93
N GLN A 206 -10.02 -8.29 11.45
CA GLN A 206 -10.06 -6.91 11.01
C GLN A 206 -9.65 -6.82 9.55
N VAL A 207 -10.23 -5.85 8.86
CA VAL A 207 -9.93 -5.54 7.47
C VAL A 207 -9.39 -4.13 7.37
N ALA A 208 -8.24 -3.98 6.70
CA ALA A 208 -7.75 -2.71 6.21
C ALA A 208 -8.25 -2.53 4.78
N ILE A 209 -8.89 -1.41 4.47
CA ILE A 209 -9.36 -1.08 3.12
C ILE A 209 -8.58 0.13 2.64
N PHE A 210 -8.04 0.02 1.44
CA PHE A 210 -7.32 1.08 0.74
C PHE A 210 -8.11 1.47 -0.49
N VAL A 211 -8.35 2.77 -0.66
CA VAL A 211 -9.10 3.34 -1.78
C VAL A 211 -8.16 4.16 -2.64
N PHE A 212 -8.29 3.98 -3.95
CA PHE A 212 -7.49 4.62 -4.98
C PHE A 212 -8.39 5.42 -5.90
N ARG A 213 -7.92 6.59 -6.31
CA ARG A 213 -8.46 7.25 -7.50
C ARG A 213 -7.75 6.72 -8.74
N VAL A 214 -8.53 6.46 -9.79
CA VAL A 214 -8.04 6.07 -11.12
C VAL A 214 -7.79 7.33 -11.95
N VAL A 215 -6.54 7.55 -12.35
CA VAL A 215 -6.11 8.75 -13.07
C VAL A 215 -5.43 8.34 -14.38
N GLY A 216 -5.92 8.78 -15.54
CA GLY A 216 -5.23 8.56 -16.82
C GLY A 216 -4.16 9.61 -17.11
N VAL A 217 -3.42 9.40 -18.21
CA VAL A 217 -2.44 10.36 -18.72
C VAL A 217 -3.08 11.76 -18.87
N GLY A 218 -2.43 12.78 -18.30
CA GLY A 218 -2.93 14.17 -18.33
C GLY A 218 -4.10 14.45 -17.37
N GLY A 219 -4.39 13.56 -16.43
CA GLY A 219 -5.47 13.74 -15.45
C GLY A 219 -6.86 13.33 -15.96
N ALA A 220 -6.98 12.82 -17.19
CA ALA A 220 -8.24 12.35 -17.74
C ALA A 220 -8.66 11.02 -17.09
N VAL A 221 -9.94 10.86 -16.74
CA VAL A 221 -10.46 9.58 -16.23
C VAL A 221 -10.35 8.52 -17.34
N ARG A 222 -9.69 7.38 -17.06
CA ARG A 222 -9.53 6.26 -18.00
C ARG A 222 -10.03 4.97 -17.39
N GLU A 223 -10.58 4.10 -18.24
CA GLU A 223 -11.01 2.78 -17.81
C GLU A 223 -9.77 1.96 -17.46
N TRP A 224 -9.62 1.62 -16.18
CA TRP A 224 -8.58 0.71 -15.75
C TRP A 224 -8.92 -0.69 -16.25
N ARG A 225 -8.07 -1.27 -17.09
CA ARG A 225 -8.08 -2.69 -17.39
C ARG A 225 -6.70 -3.21 -17.13
N ALA A 226 -6.56 -4.06 -16.11
CA ALA A 226 -5.24 -4.58 -15.72
C ALA A 226 -4.53 -5.25 -16.91
N PHE A 227 -5.28 -5.82 -17.88
CA PHE A 227 -4.74 -6.34 -19.16
C PHE A 227 -5.73 -6.22 -20.32
N ARG A 228 -5.20 -6.18 -21.55
CA ARG A 228 -5.98 -6.49 -22.75
C ARG A 228 -6.25 -8.00 -22.82
N GLN A 229 -7.48 -8.36 -23.20
CA GLN A 229 -7.85 -9.72 -23.54
C GLN A 229 -6.87 -10.27 -24.60
N GLY A 230 -6.15 -11.35 -24.27
CA GLY A 230 -5.22 -12.03 -25.19
C GLY A 230 -3.73 -11.66 -25.05
N GLN A 231 -3.33 -10.73 -24.17
CA GLN A 231 -1.92 -10.59 -23.79
C GLN A 231 -1.59 -11.41 -22.54
N ALA A 232 -0.52 -12.20 -22.61
CA ALA A 232 0.01 -12.91 -21.45
C ALA A 232 0.37 -11.90 -20.36
N SER A 233 -0.21 -12.05 -19.16
CA SER A 233 0.08 -11.22 -18.00
C SER A 233 1.51 -11.50 -17.52
N SER A 234 2.49 -10.77 -18.01
CA SER A 234 3.82 -10.75 -17.39
C SER A 234 3.83 -9.66 -16.32
N TYR A 235 3.05 -9.84 -15.26
CA TYR A 235 3.50 -9.28 -13.99
C TYR A 235 4.82 -10.00 -13.66
N ASP A 236 5.91 -9.26 -13.63
CA ASP A 236 7.23 -9.81 -13.28
C ASP A 236 7.16 -10.33 -11.83
N PRO A 237 7.45 -11.62 -11.60
CA PRO A 237 7.44 -12.21 -10.25
C PRO A 237 8.50 -11.60 -9.33
N ALA A 238 9.53 -10.95 -9.88
CA ALA A 238 10.49 -10.16 -9.12
C ALA A 238 10.21 -8.69 -9.36
N VAL A 239 9.94 -7.92 -8.30
CA VAL A 239 10.05 -6.45 -8.37
C VAL A 239 11.54 -6.12 -8.57
N SER A 240 12.01 -6.25 -9.82
CA SER A 240 13.41 -5.99 -10.14
C SER A 240 13.66 -4.49 -10.05
N THR A 241 14.71 -4.13 -9.32
CA THR A 241 15.04 -2.78 -8.86
C THR A 241 15.45 -1.79 -9.97
N GLY A 242 15.11 -2.05 -11.25
CA GLY A 242 15.68 -1.29 -12.37
C GLY A 242 14.88 -1.23 -13.68
N ALA A 243 13.69 -1.82 -13.81
CA ALA A 243 12.92 -1.74 -15.05
C ALA A 243 11.85 -0.64 -15.01
N THR A 244 11.90 0.30 -15.96
CA THR A 244 11.03 1.48 -16.08
C THR A 244 9.58 1.18 -16.49
N SER A 245 9.18 -0.09 -16.60
CA SER A 245 7.86 -0.51 -17.11
C SER A 245 7.33 -1.75 -16.39
N MET A 246 7.49 -1.83 -15.06
CA MET A 246 6.84 -2.88 -14.30
C MET A 246 5.35 -2.56 -14.15
N VAL A 247 4.50 -3.40 -14.75
CA VAL A 247 3.09 -3.49 -14.37
C VAL A 247 3.09 -4.14 -12.99
N LEU A 248 2.75 -3.37 -11.96
CA LEU A 248 2.70 -3.85 -10.59
C LEU A 248 1.27 -4.26 -10.25
N PRO A 249 1.08 -5.34 -9.45
CA PRO A 249 -0.24 -5.67 -8.96
C PRO A 249 -0.75 -4.51 -8.08
N PRO A 250 -2.04 -4.14 -8.17
CA PRO A 250 -2.67 -3.06 -7.41
C PRO A 250 -2.68 -3.22 -5.88
N VAL A 251 -1.92 -4.15 -5.32
CA VAL A 251 -2.03 -4.57 -3.92
C VAL A 251 -1.20 -3.73 -2.97
N PRO A 252 -1.55 -3.71 -1.67
CA PRO A 252 -0.66 -3.21 -0.63
C PRO A 252 0.70 -3.90 -0.69
N TYR A 253 1.75 -3.15 -0.40
CA TYR A 253 3.10 -3.62 -0.22
C TYR A 253 3.48 -3.50 1.23
N ARG A 254 4.30 -4.45 1.64
CA ARG A 254 4.86 -4.46 2.97
C ARG A 254 6.27 -3.86 2.95
N ARG A 255 6.58 -3.08 3.96
CA ARG A 255 7.94 -2.66 4.31
C ARG A 255 8.34 -3.35 5.61
N VAL A 256 9.52 -3.96 5.59
CA VAL A 256 10.20 -4.54 6.75
C VAL A 256 11.56 -3.88 6.93
N LEU A 257 12.22 -4.14 8.05
CA LEU A 257 13.59 -3.69 8.26
C LEU A 257 14.56 -4.61 7.49
N ALA A 258 15.68 -4.04 7.05
CA ALA A 258 16.73 -4.77 6.33
C ALA A 258 17.47 -5.74 7.29
N SER A 259 17.88 -6.91 6.80
CA SER A 259 18.75 -7.81 7.57
C SER A 259 20.20 -7.31 7.61
N THR A 260 20.97 -7.77 8.59
CA THR A 260 22.39 -7.39 8.76
C THR A 260 23.20 -7.73 7.51
N GLY A 261 23.79 -6.71 6.88
CA GLY A 261 24.61 -6.86 5.66
C GLY A 261 23.85 -6.75 4.34
N THR A 262 22.54 -6.46 4.33
CA THR A 262 21.79 -6.17 3.09
C THR A 262 21.74 -4.67 2.78
N THR A 263 21.73 -4.31 1.50
CA THR A 263 21.62 -2.90 1.07
C THR A 263 20.19 -2.39 1.27
N ALA A 264 20.03 -1.08 1.47
CA ALA A 264 18.70 -0.45 1.67
C ALA A 264 17.71 -0.71 0.52
N GLN A 265 18.23 -0.98 -0.68
CA GLN A 265 17.47 -1.34 -1.88
C GLN A 265 16.71 -2.66 -1.75
N THR A 266 17.14 -3.58 -0.86
CA THR A 266 16.58 -4.94 -0.71
C THR A 266 15.54 -5.06 0.43
N ALA A 267 15.30 -3.98 1.15
CA ALA A 267 14.55 -4.01 2.42
C ALA A 267 13.01 -4.06 2.28
N THR A 268 12.47 -4.46 1.13
CA THR A 268 11.03 -4.78 0.99
C THR A 268 10.67 -6.19 1.45
N THR A 269 11.65 -7.09 1.60
CA THR A 269 11.43 -8.51 1.94
C THR A 269 12.46 -9.04 2.95
N GLY A 270 13.12 -8.16 3.72
CA GLY A 270 14.19 -8.49 4.66
C GLY A 270 13.77 -9.33 5.89
N ASP A 271 14.77 -9.88 6.57
CA ASP A 271 14.66 -10.67 7.81
C ASP A 271 14.58 -9.77 9.05
N ASP A 272 13.46 -9.86 9.79
CA ASP A 272 13.12 -9.03 10.96
C ASP A 272 13.73 -9.55 12.28
N SER A 273 14.60 -10.56 12.23
CA SER A 273 15.10 -11.22 13.45
C SER A 273 15.88 -10.32 14.42
N VAL A 274 16.29 -9.10 14.04
CA VAL A 274 17.17 -8.26 14.88
C VAL A 274 16.90 -6.75 14.86
N ALA A 275 15.99 -6.22 14.04
CA ALA A 275 15.82 -4.78 13.89
C ALA A 275 14.46 -4.31 14.43
N GLN A 276 14.45 -3.22 15.22
CA GLN A 276 13.23 -2.69 15.84
C GLN A 276 13.17 -1.17 15.75
N VAL A 277 11.94 -0.63 15.70
CA VAL A 277 11.65 0.76 16.09
C VAL A 277 11.09 0.73 17.52
N ALA A 278 11.71 1.47 18.44
CA ALA A 278 11.40 1.42 19.88
C ALA A 278 9.95 1.87 20.24
N PRO A 279 9.39 1.38 21.37
CA PRO A 279 8.07 1.78 21.89
C PRO A 279 8.08 3.22 22.34
N GLY A 280 7.09 3.96 21.89
CA GLY A 280 6.85 5.30 22.37
C GLY A 280 7.47 6.32 21.43
N TRP A 281 6.62 6.80 20.54
CA TRP A 281 6.72 8.14 20.00
C TRP A 281 6.57 9.12 21.17
N ALA A 282 7.69 9.43 21.82
CA ALA A 282 7.70 10.36 22.94
C ALA A 282 7.74 11.79 22.39
N GLN A 283 6.64 12.53 22.55
CA GLN A 283 6.62 13.97 22.30
C GLN A 283 7.60 14.66 23.29
N PRO A 284 8.55 15.46 22.82
CA PRO A 284 9.43 16.27 23.67
C PRO A 284 8.62 17.29 24.46
N LEU A 285 8.97 17.48 25.73
CA LEU A 285 8.37 18.48 26.63
C LEU A 285 8.96 19.90 26.44
N THR A 286 9.85 20.12 25.47
CA THR A 286 10.57 21.39 25.29
C THR A 286 10.29 22.09 23.96
N PRO A 287 10.14 23.43 23.93
CA PRO A 287 9.63 24.16 22.75
C PRO A 287 10.70 24.55 21.72
N ALA A 288 11.96 24.16 21.89
CA ALA A 288 13.05 24.54 20.99
C ALA A 288 13.42 23.38 20.05
N LEU A 289 13.09 23.53 18.77
CA LEU A 289 13.48 22.64 17.68
C LEU A 289 14.94 22.90 17.29
N ASP A 290 15.89 22.19 17.91
CA ASP A 290 17.25 22.04 17.38
C ASP A 290 17.23 21.01 16.25
N MET A 291 17.66 21.42 15.04
CA MET A 291 17.70 20.60 13.82
C MET A 291 19.05 19.87 13.63
N GLY A 292 20.07 20.15 14.45
CA GLY A 292 21.38 19.50 14.44
C GLY A 292 21.49 18.31 15.41
N GLN A 293 20.51 18.17 16.30
CA GLN A 293 20.30 16.99 17.14
C GLN A 293 18.99 16.34 16.69
N PRO A 294 18.90 15.00 16.50
CA PRO A 294 17.64 14.35 16.16
C PRO A 294 16.60 14.61 17.26
N GLY A 295 15.79 15.66 17.04
CA GLY A 295 14.78 16.12 17.97
C GLY A 295 13.59 15.15 18.00
N PRO A 296 12.99 14.86 19.17
CA PRO A 296 11.95 13.83 19.30
C PRO A 296 10.57 14.21 18.68
N PHE A 297 10.48 15.31 17.93
CA PHE A 297 9.28 15.66 17.13
C PHE A 297 9.23 14.98 15.76
N THR A 298 10.19 14.10 15.49
CA THR A 298 10.34 13.43 14.21
C THR A 298 9.67 12.07 14.31
N THR A 299 8.37 12.07 14.03
CA THR A 299 7.58 10.84 13.96
C THR A 299 7.95 10.03 12.71
N GLY A 300 9.17 9.47 12.68
CA GLY A 300 9.60 8.39 11.79
C GLY A 300 10.91 8.71 11.12
N LEU A 301 12.00 8.83 11.89
CA LEU A 301 13.28 9.24 11.35
C LEU A 301 13.99 8.06 10.65
N LEU A 302 13.67 7.87 9.37
CA LEU A 302 14.51 7.08 8.45
C LEU A 302 15.46 8.06 7.75
N GLY A 303 16.70 8.14 8.26
CA GLY A 303 17.72 9.12 7.85
C GLY A 303 18.27 8.93 6.43
N GLN A 304 18.89 9.96 5.86
CA GLN A 304 19.74 9.87 4.64
C GLN A 304 21.04 9.11 4.96
N GLY A 305 21.58 8.37 3.97
CA GLY A 305 22.85 7.65 4.07
C GLY A 305 22.80 6.25 3.47
N VAL A 306 23.94 5.55 3.45
CA VAL A 306 24.03 4.10 3.27
C VAL A 306 23.99 3.50 4.67
N ALA A 307 22.93 2.77 5.01
CA ALA A 307 22.89 2.03 6.26
C ALA A 307 23.99 0.94 6.21
N ALA A 308 25.11 1.18 6.88
CA ALA A 308 26.17 0.19 7.04
C ALA A 308 25.71 -0.99 7.92
N ASN A 309 24.68 -0.77 8.75
CA ASN A 309 24.06 -1.75 9.63
C ASN A 309 22.52 -1.58 9.63
N PRO A 310 21.73 -2.63 9.92
CA PRO A 310 20.28 -2.57 10.11
C PRO A 310 19.88 -1.52 11.15
N GLY A 311 18.79 -0.79 10.88
CA GLY A 311 18.28 0.22 11.81
C GLY A 311 19.15 1.48 11.96
N ALA A 312 20.31 1.58 11.28
CA ALA A 312 21.12 2.78 11.29
C ALA A 312 20.46 3.92 10.49
N LEU A 313 20.83 5.16 10.83
CA LEU A 313 20.58 6.33 9.99
C LEU A 313 21.12 6.04 8.57
N GLY A 314 20.26 6.10 7.54
CA GLY A 314 20.66 5.80 6.16
C GLY A 314 19.89 4.70 5.44
N GLN A 315 18.62 4.46 5.76
CA GLN A 315 17.74 3.70 4.85
C GLN A 315 17.00 4.60 3.84
N GLY A 316 17.50 5.83 3.68
CA GLY A 316 17.00 6.80 2.74
C GLY A 316 17.43 6.51 1.31
N LEU A 317 16.84 7.28 0.41
CA LEU A 317 17.09 7.26 -1.02
C LEU A 317 18.53 7.65 -1.33
N LEU A 318 19.20 6.89 -2.18
CA LEU A 318 20.44 7.28 -2.82
C LEU A 318 20.17 8.31 -3.93
N PRO A 319 21.17 9.14 -4.28
CA PRO A 319 21.10 10.09 -5.42
C PRO A 319 20.61 9.51 -6.75
N GLY A 320 20.66 8.19 -6.97
CA GLY A 320 20.15 7.51 -8.16
C GLY A 320 18.72 6.97 -8.07
N ASP A 321 18.07 7.02 -6.91
CA ASP A 321 16.79 6.34 -6.67
C ASP A 321 15.56 7.12 -7.17
N PHE A 322 15.73 8.39 -7.54
CA PHE A 322 14.71 9.27 -8.12
C PHE A 322 15.24 9.91 -9.41
N PRO A 323 15.29 9.16 -10.52
CA PRO A 323 15.54 9.77 -11.81
C PRO A 323 14.39 10.74 -12.10
N THR A 324 14.70 11.97 -12.48
CA THR A 324 13.73 13.06 -12.72
C THR A 324 12.68 12.75 -13.78
N ALA A 325 12.81 11.65 -14.52
CA ALA A 325 11.90 11.23 -15.58
C ALA A 325 11.11 9.94 -15.27
N THR A 326 11.30 9.31 -14.11
CA THR A 326 10.70 7.99 -13.82
C THR A 326 10.14 7.91 -12.42
N LEU A 327 9.08 7.12 -12.24
CA LEU A 327 8.62 6.77 -10.91
C LEU A 327 9.74 6.07 -10.12
N PRO A 328 9.96 6.47 -8.86
CA PRO A 328 10.84 5.75 -7.95
C PRO A 328 10.45 4.28 -7.80
N PRO A 329 11.43 3.40 -7.55
CA PRO A 329 11.19 1.99 -7.25
C PRO A 329 10.16 1.81 -6.13
N VAL A 330 9.35 0.75 -6.20
CA VAL A 330 8.22 0.50 -5.27
C VAL A 330 8.64 0.61 -3.81
N GLN A 331 9.79 0.02 -3.47
CA GLN A 331 10.37 0.01 -2.13
C GLN A 331 10.59 1.41 -1.51
N HIS A 332 10.55 2.46 -2.32
CA HIS A 332 10.78 3.84 -1.94
C HIS A 332 9.49 4.67 -1.89
N GLN A 333 8.40 4.19 -2.49
CA GLN A 333 7.17 4.97 -2.65
C GLN A 333 6.39 5.17 -1.35
N TRP A 334 6.63 4.34 -0.32
CA TRP A 334 6.06 4.54 1.01
C TRP A 334 6.41 5.91 1.61
N GLN A 335 7.48 6.54 1.11
CA GLN A 335 8.00 7.83 1.57
C GLN A 335 7.32 9.03 0.90
N PHE A 336 6.39 8.82 -0.05
CA PHE A 336 5.80 9.94 -0.78
C PHE A 336 4.87 10.79 0.09
N PRO A 337 4.87 12.12 -0.09
CA PRO A 337 3.81 12.96 0.46
C PRO A 337 2.43 12.47 0.02
N GLY A 338 1.49 12.41 0.96
CA GLY A 338 0.12 11.96 0.73
C GLY A 338 -0.07 10.44 0.85
N GLN A 339 0.99 9.65 0.96
CA GLN A 339 0.92 8.20 1.02
C GLN A 339 0.17 7.71 2.27
N TRP A 340 -0.71 6.73 2.10
CA TRP A 340 -1.41 6.04 3.18
C TRP A 340 -0.63 4.83 3.65
N ILE A 341 -0.55 4.67 4.97
CA ILE A 341 0.20 3.60 5.65
C ILE A 341 -0.68 2.99 6.74
N VAL A 342 -0.70 1.66 6.82
CA VAL A 342 -1.28 0.91 7.94
C VAL A 342 -0.15 0.21 8.69
N ASP A 343 -0.06 0.44 9.99
CA ASP A 343 0.93 -0.23 10.85
C ASP A 343 0.44 -1.60 11.35
N ASN A 344 1.34 -2.40 11.95
CA ASN A 344 1.00 -3.69 12.56
C ASN A 344 -0.04 -3.61 13.69
N ASN A 345 -0.24 -2.43 14.29
CA ASN A 345 -1.25 -2.21 15.32
C ASN A 345 -2.61 -1.78 14.74
N GLY A 346 -2.70 -1.61 13.41
CA GLY A 346 -3.92 -1.24 12.70
C GLY A 346 -4.24 0.24 12.79
N ASN A 347 -3.26 1.06 13.17
CA ASN A 347 -3.40 2.51 13.03
C ASN A 347 -3.16 2.89 11.57
N VAL A 348 -3.95 3.83 11.09
CA VAL A 348 -3.83 4.41 9.76
C VAL A 348 -3.06 5.73 9.87
N HIS A 349 -2.04 5.88 9.04
CA HIS A 349 -1.21 7.06 8.95
C HIS A 349 -1.25 7.62 7.53
N ARG A 350 -1.08 8.94 7.42
CA ARG A 350 -0.88 9.61 6.13
C ARG A 350 0.41 10.40 6.17
N VAL A 351 1.27 10.25 5.17
CA VAL A 351 2.53 11.00 5.07
C VAL A 351 2.23 12.47 4.76
N ALA A 352 2.49 13.36 5.71
CA ALA A 352 2.33 14.80 5.53
C ALA A 352 3.51 15.42 4.79
N VAL A 353 4.72 15.04 5.20
CA VAL A 353 5.96 15.47 4.55
C VAL A 353 6.72 14.22 4.18
N GLY A 354 6.89 14.01 2.88
CA GLY A 354 7.60 12.88 2.32
C GLY A 354 8.76 13.34 1.45
N ARG A 355 9.52 12.41 0.90
CA ARG A 355 10.65 12.72 0.03
C ARG A 355 10.22 12.82 -1.42
N ARG A 356 10.67 13.87 -2.11
CA ARG A 356 10.42 14.12 -3.54
C ARG A 356 11.69 14.04 -4.38
N SER A 357 12.85 14.21 -3.76
CA SER A 357 14.15 14.08 -4.40
C SER A 357 15.16 13.40 -3.47
N PRO A 358 16.31 12.95 -3.99
CA PRO A 358 17.39 12.45 -3.15
C PRO A 358 18.02 13.53 -2.28
N SER A 359 17.94 14.80 -2.70
CA SER A 359 18.47 15.96 -1.99
C SER A 359 17.53 16.53 -0.93
N ASP A 360 16.28 16.04 -0.85
CA ASP A 360 15.42 16.32 0.29
C ASP A 360 16.09 15.77 1.54
N ALA A 361 16.71 16.66 2.32
CA ALA A 361 17.23 16.38 3.66
C ALA A 361 16.11 15.99 4.64
N VAL A 362 14.87 15.98 4.17
CA VAL A 362 13.66 15.90 4.97
C VAL A 362 13.29 14.44 5.25
N GLN A 363 12.97 14.22 6.51
CA GLN A 363 12.52 12.96 7.06
C GLN A 363 11.05 12.74 6.70
N VAL A 364 10.64 11.48 6.59
CA VAL A 364 9.21 11.16 6.39
C VAL A 364 8.47 11.51 7.68
N ARG A 365 7.45 12.36 7.58
CA ARG A 365 6.62 12.80 8.69
C ARG A 365 5.17 12.46 8.41
N PHE A 366 4.52 11.81 9.37
CA PHE A 366 3.09 11.56 9.34
C PHE A 366 2.28 12.79 9.76
N SER A 367 1.07 12.89 9.23
CA SER A 367 0.09 13.95 9.51
C SER A 367 -0.42 13.93 10.95
N ALA A 368 -0.49 12.75 11.55
CA ALA A 368 -0.82 12.56 12.95
C ALA A 368 0.31 11.79 13.65
N PRO A 369 0.55 12.04 14.95
CA PRO A 369 1.40 11.17 15.75
C PRO A 369 0.84 9.75 15.78
N VAL A 370 1.72 8.75 15.71
CA VAL A 370 1.31 7.37 15.91
C VAL A 370 0.75 7.24 17.33
N PRO A 371 -0.48 6.72 17.51
CA PRO A 371 -1.07 6.55 18.83
C PRO A 371 -0.14 5.75 19.73
N ARG A 372 0.05 6.20 20.98
CA ARG A 372 0.74 5.39 21.99
C ARG A 372 -0.15 4.21 22.32
N VAL A 373 0.16 3.06 21.75
CA VAL A 373 -0.51 1.82 22.10
C VAL A 373 -0.11 1.47 23.54
N PRO A 374 -1.07 1.30 24.48
CA PRO A 374 -0.79 0.87 25.83
C PRO A 374 0.12 -0.34 25.80
N ALA A 375 1.07 -0.40 26.72
CA ALA A 375 2.12 -1.40 26.65
C ALA A 375 1.57 -2.85 26.73
N ALA A 376 0.36 -3.05 27.27
CA ALA A 376 -0.37 -4.33 27.28
C ALA A 376 -1.04 -4.71 25.93
N GLN A 377 -1.26 -3.73 25.05
CA GLN A 377 -1.82 -3.92 23.69
C GLN A 377 -0.73 -3.90 22.62
N VAL A 378 0.52 -3.62 22.98
CA VAL A 378 1.61 -3.72 22.01
C VAL A 378 1.92 -5.18 21.82
N HIS A 379 1.44 -5.68 20.70
CA HIS A 379 1.67 -7.04 20.29
C HIS A 379 3.19 -7.25 20.20
N VAL A 380 3.67 -8.26 20.94
CA VAL A 380 5.04 -8.75 20.88
C VAL A 380 5.03 -9.91 19.90
N ASP A 381 6.11 -10.12 19.14
CA ASP A 381 6.18 -11.33 18.32
C ASP A 381 6.27 -12.51 19.26
N TYR A 382 5.24 -13.35 19.26
CA TYR A 382 5.16 -14.51 20.13
C TYR A 382 6.32 -15.48 19.85
N GLU A 383 6.80 -15.53 18.61
CA GLU A 383 7.83 -16.47 18.19
C GLU A 383 9.26 -15.90 18.30
N ALA A 384 9.41 -14.57 18.44
CA ALA A 384 10.71 -13.95 18.70
C ALA A 384 10.97 -13.86 20.22
N ALA A 385 11.44 -14.97 20.80
CA ALA A 385 11.71 -15.05 22.23
C ALA A 385 12.72 -13.99 22.72
N ALA A 386 12.31 -13.23 23.74
CA ALA A 386 13.14 -12.58 24.77
C ALA A 386 13.80 -11.20 24.55
N LEU A 387 13.82 -10.54 23.38
CA LEU A 387 14.71 -9.36 23.23
C LEU A 387 14.13 -8.09 22.61
N THR A 388 12.83 -7.88 22.71
CA THR A 388 12.20 -7.03 21.73
C THR A 388 11.26 -6.01 22.38
N SER A 389 11.68 -4.75 22.35
CA SER A 389 10.89 -3.59 22.73
C SER A 389 9.60 -3.51 21.88
N ARG A 390 8.52 -3.09 22.54
CA ARG A 390 7.15 -2.95 22.03
C ARG A 390 7.12 -1.94 20.85
N GLY A 391 6.58 -2.16 19.65
CA GLY A 391 6.68 -1.10 18.62
C GLY A 391 5.98 -1.32 17.29
N VAL A 392 6.16 -0.37 16.37
CA VAL A 392 5.75 -0.54 14.98
C VAL A 392 6.84 -1.29 14.21
N ARG A 393 6.50 -2.46 13.66
CA ARG A 393 7.47 -3.34 12.97
C ARG A 393 7.30 -3.36 11.46
N THR A 394 6.06 -3.32 11.03
CA THR A 394 5.69 -3.43 9.64
C THR A 394 4.81 -2.27 9.26
N PHE A 395 5.10 -1.72 8.09
CA PHE A 395 4.25 -0.75 7.42
C PHE A 395 3.69 -1.38 6.17
N HIS A 396 2.40 -1.21 5.98
CA HIS A 396 1.72 -1.58 4.75
C HIS A 396 1.31 -0.31 4.05
N TYR A 397 1.72 -0.16 2.79
CA TYR A 397 1.46 1.01 1.97
C TYR A 397 1.11 0.53 0.58
N VAL A 398 0.31 1.27 -0.18
CA VAL A 398 0.03 0.90 -1.56
C VAL A 398 0.77 1.87 -2.47
N PRO A 399 1.71 1.40 -3.31
CA PRO A 399 2.46 2.28 -4.20
C PRO A 399 1.53 2.98 -5.20
N ALA A 400 1.99 4.10 -5.73
CA ALA A 400 1.39 4.70 -6.91
C ALA A 400 1.74 3.81 -8.11
N ILE A 401 0.73 3.13 -8.64
CA ILE A 401 0.92 2.15 -9.71
C ILE A 401 0.55 2.81 -11.02
N ILE A 402 1.46 2.73 -12.00
CA ILE A 402 1.18 3.09 -13.39
C ILE A 402 1.12 1.78 -14.19
N ASP A 403 0.00 1.51 -14.87
CA ASP A 403 -0.07 0.38 -15.81
C ASP A 403 0.65 0.69 -17.12
N GLY A 404 0.81 -0.35 -17.96
CA GLY A 404 1.35 -0.20 -19.31
C GLY A 404 0.52 0.71 -20.23
N ASN A 405 -0.67 1.14 -19.82
CA ASN A 405 -1.53 2.08 -20.57
C ASN A 405 -1.41 3.53 -20.07
N GLY A 406 -0.54 3.79 -19.08
CA GLY A 406 -0.35 5.11 -18.47
C GLY A 406 -1.49 5.52 -17.52
N THR A 407 -2.32 4.58 -17.09
CA THR A 407 -3.30 4.80 -16.02
C THR A 407 -2.60 4.65 -14.68
N GLN A 408 -2.93 5.51 -13.72
CA GLN A 408 -2.33 5.60 -12.41
C GLN A 408 -3.37 5.36 -11.31
N LEU A 409 -3.05 4.51 -10.34
CA LEU A 409 -3.81 4.39 -9.08
C LEU A 409 -3.16 5.29 -8.03
N VAL A 410 -3.89 6.30 -7.57
CA VAL A 410 -3.43 7.23 -6.54
C VAL A 410 -4.15 6.92 -5.23
N PRO A 411 -3.45 6.54 -4.15
CA PRO A 411 -4.10 6.25 -2.88
C PRO A 411 -4.70 7.53 -2.29
N VAL A 412 -6.00 7.48 -1.99
CA VAL A 412 -6.77 8.65 -1.52
C VAL A 412 -7.31 8.48 -0.11
N TYR A 413 -7.58 7.25 0.31
CA TYR A 413 -8.14 6.96 1.62
C TYR A 413 -7.70 5.57 2.10
N ALA A 414 -7.55 5.42 3.41
CA ALA A 414 -7.38 4.11 4.04
C ALA A 414 -8.13 4.05 5.37
N THR A 415 -8.64 2.88 5.72
CA THR A 415 -9.36 2.65 6.98
C THR A 415 -9.14 1.24 7.49
N VAL A 416 -9.27 1.05 8.80
CA VAL A 416 -9.28 -0.27 9.46
C VAL A 416 -10.61 -0.44 10.18
N ARG A 417 -11.24 -1.60 9.97
CA ARG A 417 -12.57 -1.95 10.51
C ARG A 417 -12.57 -3.40 10.99
N ASP A 418 -13.38 -3.69 12.01
CA ASP A 418 -13.71 -5.06 12.37
C ASP A 418 -14.57 -5.65 11.24
N LEU A 419 -14.29 -6.89 10.83
CA LEU A 419 -15.06 -7.58 9.80
C LEU A 419 -16.46 -7.92 10.31
#